data_AF-A0A819PXZ7-F1
#
_entry.id   AF-A0A819PXZ7-F1
#
_cell.length_a   1.000
_cell.length_b   1.000
_cell.length_c   1.000
_cell.angle_alpha   90.00
_cell.angle_beta   90.00
_cell.angle_gamma   90.00
#
_symmetry.space_group_name_H-M   'P 1'
#
loop_
_entity.id
_entity.type
_entity.pdbx_description
1 polymer ?
#
loop_
_entity_poly.entity_id
_entity_poly.type
_entity_poly.pdbx_seq_one_letter_code
_entity_poly.pdbx_strand_id
1 'polypeptide(L)'
;MIIRSITTINEKMKRLGDRLIVQKNTLQCLNQECLLLQISCEQTNACIKKMKSDQDEYEKKLQQITQLLEDLHYITYDGTLIWKITNVDQKFTEAQSGKQTSIESPVFYSSPYENYYVRDDTIFIKIMLGFGETLREVLPYTLSVNRGLPTHIQEVIRCMKIEKYKQAREALIAEKIRNDQEI
;
A
#
# COMPACT_ATOMS: atom_id res chain seq x y z
N MET A 1 -46.43 -70.50 -43.69
CA MET A 1 -46.25 -69.12 -43.17
C MET A 1 -45.37 -69.08 -41.92
N ILE A 2 -45.60 -69.95 -40.93
CA ILE A 2 -44.89 -69.98 -39.63
C ILE A 2 -43.36 -70.15 -39.73
N ILE A 3 -42.86 -71.06 -40.56
CA ILE A 3 -41.41 -71.34 -40.68
C ILE A 3 -40.62 -70.12 -41.19
N ARG A 4 -41.20 -69.33 -42.10
CA ARG A 4 -40.58 -68.08 -42.59
C ARG A 4 -40.50 -67.02 -41.49
N SER A 5 -41.52 -66.96 -40.63
CA SER A 5 -41.50 -66.06 -39.48
C SER A 5 -40.44 -66.46 -38.46
N ILE A 6 -40.31 -67.76 -38.16
CA ILE A 6 -39.30 -68.29 -37.23
C ILE A 6 -37.88 -68.02 -37.73
N THR A 7 -37.61 -68.27 -39.02
CA THR A 7 -36.29 -67.99 -39.63
C THR A 7 -35.95 -66.51 -39.61
N THR A 8 -36.91 -65.63 -39.94
CA THR A 8 -36.74 -64.17 -39.85
C THR A 8 -36.43 -63.70 -38.42
N ILE A 9 -37.07 -64.28 -37.42
CA ILE A 9 -36.83 -63.97 -36.01
C ILE A 9 -35.42 -64.42 -35.60
N ASN A 10 -35.00 -65.61 -36.04
CA ASN A 10 -33.69 -66.16 -35.71
C ASN A 10 -32.55 -65.31 -36.31
N GLU A 11 -32.72 -64.83 -37.54
CA GLU A 11 -31.77 -63.89 -38.17
C GLU A 11 -31.69 -62.55 -37.42
N LYS A 12 -32.84 -62.00 -37.00
CA LYS A 12 -32.86 -60.78 -36.17
C LYS A 12 -32.19 -61.01 -34.82
N MET A 13 -32.40 -62.17 -34.19
CA MET A 13 -31.78 -62.54 -32.93
C MET A 13 -30.25 -62.64 -33.07
N LYS A 14 -29.76 -63.26 -34.16
CA LYS A 14 -28.33 -63.32 -34.47
C LYS A 14 -27.72 -61.92 -34.67
N ARG A 15 -28.35 -61.09 -35.50
CA ARG A 15 -27.91 -59.69 -35.73
C ARG A 15 -27.95 -58.84 -34.45
N LEU A 16 -28.89 -59.10 -33.54
CA LEU A 16 -28.92 -58.46 -32.22
C LEU A 16 -27.76 -58.92 -31.36
N GLY A 17 -27.44 -60.21 -31.35
CA GLY A 17 -26.28 -60.78 -30.66
C GLY A 17 -24.96 -60.18 -31.14
N ASP A 18 -24.76 -60.10 -32.45
CA ASP A 18 -23.56 -59.51 -33.04
C ASP A 18 -23.41 -58.02 -32.67
N ARG A 19 -24.51 -57.26 -32.71
CA ARG A 19 -24.52 -55.85 -32.28
C ARG A 19 -24.20 -55.70 -30.79
N LEU A 20 -24.71 -56.58 -29.94
CA LEU A 20 -24.43 -56.56 -28.50
C LEU A 20 -22.94 -56.78 -28.21
N ILE A 21 -22.30 -57.70 -28.92
CA ILE A 21 -20.86 -57.97 -28.79
C ILE A 21 -20.05 -56.74 -29.20
N VAL A 22 -20.37 -56.13 -30.34
CA VAL A 22 -19.69 -54.91 -30.81
C VAL A 22 -19.85 -53.79 -29.78
N GLN A 23 -21.08 -53.54 -29.32
CA GLN A 23 -21.34 -52.51 -28.30
C GLN A 23 -20.58 -52.77 -27.00
N LYS A 24 -20.53 -54.03 -26.54
CA LYS A 24 -19.75 -54.40 -25.35
C LYS A 24 -18.27 -54.07 -25.52
N ASN A 25 -17.68 -54.41 -26.67
CA ASN A 25 -16.27 -54.14 -26.94
C ASN A 25 -15.99 -52.64 -27.04
N THR A 26 -16.89 -51.88 -27.67
CA THR A 26 -16.78 -50.41 -27.72
C THR A 26 -16.85 -49.80 -26.33
N LEU A 27 -17.79 -50.22 -25.48
CA LEU A 27 -17.89 -49.76 -24.10
C LEU A 27 -16.62 -50.08 -23.30
N GLN A 28 -16.05 -51.26 -23.51
CA GLN A 28 -14.80 -51.65 -22.84
C GLN A 28 -13.63 -50.77 -23.28
N CYS A 29 -13.52 -50.47 -24.58
CA CYS A 29 -12.49 -49.57 -25.12
C CYS A 29 -12.64 -48.14 -24.57
N LEU A 30 -13.86 -47.62 -24.61
CA LEU A 30 -14.15 -46.27 -24.11
C LEU A 30 -13.85 -46.14 -22.62
N ASN A 31 -14.16 -47.17 -21.83
CA ASN A 31 -13.87 -47.18 -20.40
C ASN A 31 -12.36 -47.13 -20.12
N GLN A 32 -11.54 -47.79 -20.94
CA GLN A 32 -10.08 -47.71 -20.83
C GLN A 32 -9.56 -46.30 -21.16
N GLU A 33 -10.08 -45.68 -22.21
CA GLU A 33 -9.74 -44.29 -22.57
C GLU A 33 -10.12 -43.30 -21.48
N CYS A 34 -11.32 -43.44 -20.89
CA CYS A 34 -11.74 -42.61 -19.76
C CYS A 34 -10.80 -42.72 -18.57
N LEU A 35 -10.31 -43.93 -18.26
CA LEU A 35 -9.35 -44.15 -17.17
C LEU A 35 -8.02 -43.43 -17.44
N LEU A 36 -7.51 -43.51 -18.66
CA LEU A 36 -6.26 -42.84 -19.05
C LEU A 36 -6.40 -41.32 -18.99
N LEU A 37 -7.52 -40.79 -19.49
CA LEU A 37 -7.82 -39.35 -19.40
C LEU A 37 -7.92 -38.89 -17.96
N GLN A 38 -8.54 -39.68 -17.08
CA GLN A 38 -8.62 -39.37 -15.66
C GLN A 38 -7.22 -39.24 -15.03
N ILE A 39 -6.34 -40.22 -15.26
CA ILE A 39 -4.96 -40.20 -14.73
C ILE A 39 -4.20 -38.97 -15.25
N SER A 40 -4.33 -38.68 -16.55
CA SER A 40 -3.70 -37.50 -17.16
C SER A 40 -4.20 -36.20 -16.54
N CYS A 41 -5.51 -36.06 -16.33
CA CYS A 41 -6.10 -34.89 -15.69
C CYS A 41 -5.60 -34.71 -14.25
N GLU A 42 -5.51 -35.79 -13.48
CA GLU A 42 -4.99 -35.78 -12.11
C GLU A 42 -3.53 -35.30 -12.07
N GLN A 43 -2.69 -35.79 -13.01
CA GLN A 43 -1.29 -35.35 -13.14
C GLN A 43 -1.18 -33.87 -13.50
N THR A 44 -1.96 -33.39 -14.48
CA THR A 44 -1.95 -31.98 -14.86
C THR A 44 -2.43 -31.09 -13.72
N ASN A 45 -3.44 -31.52 -12.96
CA ASN A 45 -3.94 -30.79 -11.81
C ASN A 45 -2.90 -30.70 -10.69
N ALA A 46 -2.13 -31.77 -10.44
CA ALA A 46 -1.03 -31.74 -9.50
C ALA A 46 0.08 -30.76 -9.92
N CYS A 47 0.41 -30.73 -11.23
CA CYS A 47 1.37 -29.78 -11.79
C CYS A 47 0.89 -28.33 -11.64
N ILE A 48 -0.36 -28.05 -12.02
CA ILE A 48 -0.97 -26.72 -11.87
C ILE A 48 -0.97 -26.27 -10.40
N LYS A 49 -1.31 -27.16 -9.47
CA LYS A 49 -1.30 -26.86 -8.04
C LYS A 49 0.08 -26.47 -7.54
N LYS A 50 1.13 -27.16 -8.00
CA LYS A 50 2.52 -26.79 -7.68
C LYS A 50 2.89 -25.42 -8.26
N MET A 51 2.63 -25.20 -9.54
CA MET A 51 2.91 -23.92 -10.21
C MET A 51 2.20 -22.74 -9.53
N LYS A 52 0.97 -22.96 -9.03
CA LYS A 52 0.24 -21.95 -8.26
C LYS A 52 0.94 -21.61 -6.94
N SER A 53 1.40 -22.62 -6.21
CA SER A 53 2.18 -22.40 -4.98
C SER A 53 3.47 -21.62 -5.25
N ASP A 54 4.18 -21.96 -6.34
CA ASP A 54 5.41 -21.27 -6.71
C ASP A 54 5.11 -19.81 -7.10
N GLN A 55 4.02 -19.56 -7.84
CA GLN A 55 3.56 -18.20 -8.18
C GLN A 55 3.29 -17.35 -6.93
N ASP A 56 2.58 -17.90 -5.93
CA ASP A 56 2.27 -17.20 -4.68
C ASP A 56 3.56 -16.84 -3.91
N GLU A 57 4.57 -17.72 -3.94
CA GLU A 57 5.89 -17.44 -3.34
C GLU A 57 6.61 -16.29 -4.05
N TYR A 58 6.60 -16.26 -5.38
CA TYR A 58 7.20 -15.18 -6.16
C TYR A 58 6.49 -13.84 -5.95
N GLU A 59 5.16 -13.83 -5.88
CA GLU A 59 4.37 -12.63 -5.58
C GLU A 59 4.75 -12.06 -4.22
N LYS A 60 4.91 -12.91 -3.20
CA LYS A 60 5.38 -12.49 -1.87
C LYS A 60 6.77 -11.89 -1.91
N LYS A 61 7.72 -12.49 -2.63
CA LYS A 61 9.09 -11.94 -2.79
C LYS A 61 9.07 -10.60 -3.52
N LEU A 62 8.24 -10.46 -4.55
CA LEU A 62 8.10 -9.21 -5.30
C LEU A 62 7.58 -8.08 -4.40
N GLN A 63 6.59 -8.36 -3.54
CA GLN A 63 6.09 -7.41 -2.55
C GLN A 63 7.20 -6.97 -1.58
N GLN A 64 8.01 -7.92 -1.08
CA GLN A 64 9.13 -7.61 -0.19
C GLN A 64 10.19 -6.72 -0.85
N ILE A 65 10.57 -7.01 -2.10
CA ILE A 65 11.53 -6.20 -2.85
C ILE A 65 10.96 -4.81 -3.14
N THR A 66 9.68 -4.72 -3.48
CA THR A 66 9.01 -3.43 -3.75
C THR A 66 9.02 -2.57 -2.49
N GLN A 67 8.68 -3.14 -1.33
CA GLN A 67 8.76 -2.43 -0.06
C GLN A 67 10.20 -1.96 0.23
N LEU A 68 11.19 -2.82 0.03
CA LEU A 68 12.60 -2.45 0.23
C LEU A 68 13.03 -1.31 -0.71
N LEU A 69 12.59 -1.33 -1.97
CA LEU A 69 12.87 -0.26 -2.93
C LEU A 69 12.20 1.05 -2.54
N GLU A 70 10.97 1.01 -2.05
CA GLU A 70 10.30 2.18 -1.49
C GLU A 70 11.10 2.73 -0.31
N ASP A 71 11.52 1.88 0.62
CA ASP A 71 12.33 2.28 1.78
C ASP A 71 13.66 2.93 1.33
N LEU A 72 14.37 2.30 0.37
CA LEU A 72 15.62 2.81 -0.20
C LEU A 72 15.45 4.14 -0.94
N HIS A 73 14.30 4.37 -1.60
CA HIS A 73 14.03 5.61 -2.34
C HIS A 73 14.04 6.85 -1.43
N TYR A 74 13.76 6.68 -0.13
CA TYR A 74 13.76 7.76 0.85
C TYR A 74 15.07 7.89 1.64
N ILE A 75 16.04 7.00 1.42
CA ILE A 75 17.34 7.08 2.09
C ILE A 75 18.21 8.14 1.40
N THR A 76 18.63 9.12 2.17
CA THR A 76 19.60 10.13 1.75
C THR A 76 20.92 9.91 2.48
N TYR A 77 22.02 10.26 1.81
CA TYR A 77 23.39 10.10 2.30
C TYR A 77 24.12 11.43 2.47
N ASP A 78 23.42 12.56 2.35
CA ASP A 78 23.95 13.91 2.51
C ASP A 78 23.58 14.53 3.87
N GLY A 79 23.00 13.74 4.77
CA GLY A 79 22.51 14.23 6.06
C GLY A 79 21.15 14.91 6.05
N THR A 80 20.49 15.01 4.90
CA THR A 80 19.20 15.70 4.79
C THR A 80 18.07 14.70 4.64
N LEU A 81 17.25 14.50 5.68
CA LEU A 81 16.02 13.71 5.55
C LEU A 81 14.86 14.57 5.06
N ILE A 82 14.22 14.15 3.96
CA ILE A 82 12.92 14.67 3.54
C ILE A 82 11.86 13.61 3.83
N TRP A 83 11.12 13.82 4.91
CA TRP A 83 10.05 12.90 5.31
C TRP A 83 8.68 13.45 4.93
N LYS A 84 8.01 12.79 3.98
CA LYS A 84 6.63 13.10 3.58
C LYS A 84 5.66 12.26 4.41
N ILE A 85 4.89 12.91 5.27
CA ILE A 85 3.81 12.27 6.02
C ILE A 85 2.49 12.48 5.26
N THR A 86 1.88 11.40 4.80
CA THR A 86 0.56 11.40 4.16
C THR A 86 -0.55 11.06 5.14
N ASN A 87 -1.80 11.38 4.78
CA ASN A 87 -3.01 11.09 5.56
C ASN A 87 -2.95 11.63 7.00
N VAL A 88 -2.47 12.87 7.15
CA VAL A 88 -2.23 13.51 8.46
C VAL A 88 -3.48 13.52 9.33
N ASP A 89 -4.65 13.80 8.75
CA ASP A 89 -5.92 13.84 9.50
C ASP A 89 -6.26 12.50 10.15
N GLN A 90 -6.15 11.41 9.39
CA GLN A 90 -6.37 10.06 9.90
C GLN A 90 -5.37 9.72 11.02
N LYS A 91 -4.08 9.96 10.77
CA LYS A 91 -3.01 9.69 11.75
C LYS A 91 -3.22 10.50 13.04
N PHE A 92 -3.73 11.73 12.91
CA PHE A 92 -4.06 12.57 14.05
C PHE A 92 -5.25 12.05 14.85
N THR A 93 -6.31 11.56 14.17
CA THR A 93 -7.43 10.87 14.83
C THR A 93 -6.96 9.60 15.55
N GLU A 94 -6.10 8.81 14.91
CA GLU A 94 -5.51 7.60 15.52
C GLU A 94 -4.69 7.93 16.78
N ALA A 95 -3.93 9.02 16.75
CA ALA A 95 -3.19 9.51 17.92
C ALA A 95 -4.11 10.00 19.05
N GLN A 96 -5.17 10.76 18.73
CA GLN A 96 -6.16 11.21 19.73
C GLN A 96 -6.91 10.05 20.38
N SER A 97 -7.22 9.01 19.60
CA SER A 97 -7.86 7.79 20.11
C SER A 97 -6.93 6.90 20.93
N GLY A 98 -5.62 7.19 20.93
CA GLY A 98 -4.58 6.38 21.59
C GLY A 98 -4.19 5.11 20.84
N LYS A 99 -4.73 4.87 19.63
CA LYS A 99 -4.42 3.68 18.81
C LYS A 99 -2.97 3.69 18.32
N GLN A 100 -2.46 4.86 17.92
CA GLN A 100 -1.08 5.04 17.48
C GLN A 100 -0.61 6.46 17.82
N THR A 101 0.24 6.60 18.82
CA THR A 101 0.67 7.90 19.37
C THR A 101 1.99 8.42 18.77
N SER A 102 2.74 7.57 18.07
CA SER A 102 3.97 7.93 17.39
C SER A 102 4.11 7.23 16.03
N ILE A 103 4.89 7.87 15.15
CA ILE A 103 5.32 7.32 13.87
C ILE A 103 6.82 7.54 13.73
N GLU A 104 7.53 6.53 13.25
CA GLU A 104 8.97 6.58 13.02
C GLU A 104 9.25 7.12 11.62
N SER A 105 10.30 7.93 11.49
CA SER A 105 10.78 8.37 10.19
C SER A 105 11.63 7.29 9.51
N PRO A 106 11.77 7.32 8.17
CA PRO A 106 12.78 6.53 7.48
C PRO A 106 14.19 6.83 7.99
N VAL A 107 15.08 5.84 7.84
CA VAL A 107 16.50 6.00 8.19
C VAL A 107 17.18 6.90 7.15
N PHE A 108 18.06 7.79 7.61
CA PHE A 108 18.92 8.60 6.75
C PHE A 108 20.35 8.59 7.30
N TYR A 109 21.31 8.83 6.42
CA TYR A 109 22.72 8.78 6.75
C TYR A 109 23.38 10.12 6.47
N SER A 110 24.40 10.43 7.27
CA SER A 110 25.13 11.68 7.16
C SER A 110 26.13 11.72 6.01
N SER A 111 26.59 10.55 5.60
CA SER A 111 27.55 10.30 4.55
C SER A 111 27.41 8.84 4.14
N PRO A 112 27.81 8.48 2.90
CA PRO A 112 27.84 7.08 2.48
C PRO A 112 28.82 6.23 3.30
N TYR A 113 29.80 6.85 3.98
CA TYR A 113 30.91 6.16 4.62
C TYR A 113 31.21 6.60 6.07
N GLU A 114 30.74 7.76 6.53
CA GLU A 114 31.04 8.31 7.87
C GLU A 114 29.80 8.91 8.56
N ASN A 115 29.88 9.12 9.88
CA ASN A 115 28.79 9.65 10.73
C ASN A 115 29.06 11.13 11.14
N TYR A 116 28.88 12.09 10.23
CA TYR A 116 29.17 13.52 10.41
C TYR A 116 28.23 14.28 11.37
N TYR A 117 27.04 13.75 11.70
CA TYR A 117 26.08 14.40 12.61
C TYR A 117 26.08 13.87 14.04
N VAL A 118 26.89 12.84 14.34
CA VAL A 118 27.15 12.41 15.72
C VAL A 118 28.45 13.08 16.13
N ARG A 119 28.36 14.17 16.90
CA ARG A 119 29.51 14.79 17.56
C ARG A 119 29.29 14.73 19.05
N ASP A 120 30.29 14.23 19.78
CA ASP A 120 30.28 14.21 21.25
C ASP A 120 28.96 13.63 21.82
N ASP A 121 28.53 12.46 21.32
CA ASP A 121 27.29 11.77 21.73
C ASP A 121 25.97 12.53 21.43
N THR A 122 26.02 13.58 20.61
CA THR A 122 24.88 14.41 20.23
C THR A 122 24.54 14.27 18.75
N ILE A 123 23.26 14.02 18.44
CA ILE A 123 22.73 13.93 17.07
C ILE A 123 22.08 15.26 16.67
N PHE A 124 22.47 15.82 15.53
CA PHE A 124 21.84 17.02 14.94
C PHE A 124 20.89 16.63 13.80
N ILE A 125 19.58 16.82 14.00
CA ILE A 125 18.54 16.54 12.99
C ILE A 125 17.92 17.85 12.51
N LYS A 126 18.01 18.13 11.20
CA LYS A 126 17.36 19.29 10.59
C LYS A 126 15.99 18.89 10.02
N ILE A 127 14.92 19.23 10.73
CA ILE A 127 13.54 18.96 10.29
C ILE A 127 13.02 20.15 9.47
N MET A 128 12.69 19.94 8.20
CA MET A 128 12.01 20.94 7.36
C MET A 128 10.50 20.64 7.34
N LEU A 129 9.70 21.47 7.99
CA LEU A 129 8.25 21.40 7.93
C LEU A 129 7.74 22.26 6.76
N GLY A 130 7.17 21.62 5.75
CA GLY A 130 6.54 22.31 4.62
C GLY A 130 5.15 22.83 5.01
N PHE A 131 5.01 24.15 5.08
CA PHE A 131 3.73 24.81 5.33
C PHE A 131 3.17 25.35 4.01
N GLY A 132 2.64 24.46 3.17
CA GLY A 132 2.25 24.79 1.79
C GLY A 132 1.19 25.90 1.65
N GLU A 133 0.43 26.18 2.70
CA GLU A 133 -0.67 27.18 2.67
C GLU A 133 -0.58 28.21 3.79
N THR A 134 0.42 28.14 4.67
CA THR A 134 0.53 29.06 5.81
C THR A 134 1.36 30.27 5.39
N LEU A 135 0.74 31.46 5.42
CA LEU A 135 1.45 32.72 5.20
C LEU A 135 2.70 32.78 6.07
N ARG A 136 3.84 33.13 5.46
CA ARG A 136 5.15 33.10 6.14
C ARG A 136 5.18 34.00 7.38
N GLU A 137 4.39 35.08 7.37
CA GLU A 137 4.26 35.97 8.53
C GLU A 137 3.50 35.36 9.70
N VAL A 138 2.63 34.36 9.49
CA VAL A 138 1.82 33.77 10.57
C VAL A 138 2.43 32.50 11.19
N LEU A 139 3.49 31.96 10.57
CA LEU A 139 4.17 30.73 10.99
C LEU A 139 4.62 30.69 12.47
N PRO A 140 5.27 31.74 13.01
CA PRO A 140 5.69 31.75 14.42
C PRO A 140 4.50 31.65 15.40
N TYR A 141 3.31 32.06 14.97
CA TYR A 141 2.12 32.08 15.80
C TYR A 141 1.32 30.78 15.72
N THR A 142 1.29 30.12 14.56
CA THR A 142 0.74 28.75 14.44
C THR A 142 1.55 27.71 15.21
N LEU A 143 2.85 27.94 15.40
CA LEU A 143 3.75 27.05 16.12
C LEU A 143 3.80 27.31 17.63
N SER A 144 3.30 28.46 18.10
CA SER A 144 3.36 28.88 19.51
C SER A 144 2.02 28.81 20.26
N VAL A 145 0.97 28.27 19.65
CA VAL A 145 -0.31 28.04 20.33
C VAL A 145 -0.37 26.58 20.74
N ASN A 146 -0.52 26.34 22.05
CA ASN A 146 -0.71 25.02 22.62
C ASN A 146 -1.95 24.37 21.98
N ARG A 147 -1.75 23.32 21.17
CA ARG A 147 -2.81 22.63 20.44
C ARG A 147 -3.78 21.86 21.35
N GLY A 148 -3.48 21.74 22.65
CA GLY A 148 -4.39 21.17 23.67
C GLY A 148 -5.48 22.13 24.14
N LEU A 149 -5.48 23.39 23.69
CA LEU A 149 -6.56 24.33 24.00
C LEU A 149 -7.75 24.12 23.07
N PRO A 150 -9.00 24.32 23.52
CA PRO A 150 -10.18 24.31 22.64
C PRO A 150 -10.01 25.26 21.44
N THR A 151 -10.53 24.89 20.27
CA THR A 151 -10.34 25.60 18.99
C THR A 151 -10.67 27.10 19.08
N HIS A 152 -11.75 27.45 19.79
CA HIS A 152 -12.13 28.85 19.99
C HIS A 152 -11.08 29.64 20.78
N ILE A 153 -10.41 29.03 21.76
CA ILE A 153 -9.33 29.68 22.52
C ILE A 153 -8.09 29.84 21.63
N GLN A 154 -7.78 28.85 20.79
CA GLN A 154 -6.67 28.95 19.85
C GLN A 154 -6.87 30.10 18.86
N GLU A 155 -8.09 30.26 18.33
CA GLU A 155 -8.46 31.35 17.43
C GLU A 155 -8.37 32.71 18.11
N VAL A 156 -8.89 32.84 19.33
CA VAL A 156 -8.79 34.07 20.13
C VAL A 156 -7.33 34.47 20.36
N ILE A 157 -6.47 33.53 20.78
CA ILE A 157 -5.05 33.79 21.00
C ILE A 157 -4.34 34.16 19.69
N ARG A 158 -4.68 33.50 18.59
CA ARG A 158 -4.13 33.79 17.26
C ARG A 158 -4.49 35.22 16.83
N CYS A 159 -5.76 35.60 16.93
CA CYS A 159 -6.23 36.95 16.61
C CYS A 159 -5.55 38.00 17.50
N MET A 160 -5.49 37.78 18.82
CA MET A 160 -4.83 38.71 19.75
C MET A 160 -3.34 38.92 19.43
N LYS A 161 -2.61 37.85 19.07
CA LYS A 161 -1.19 37.94 18.69
C LYS A 161 -1.00 38.68 17.36
N ILE A 162 -1.88 38.47 16.39
CA ILE A 162 -1.88 39.20 15.11
C ILE A 162 -2.14 40.69 15.33
N GLU A 163 -3.12 41.05 16.16
CA GLU A 163 -3.49 42.43 16.48
C GLU A 163 -2.31 43.20 17.11
N LYS A 164 -1.64 42.59 18.10
CA LYS A 164 -0.45 43.18 18.75
C LYS A 164 0.68 43.46 17.75
N TYR A 165 0.86 42.60 16.76
CA TYR A 165 1.89 42.79 15.73
C TYR A 165 1.55 43.95 14.78
N LYS A 166 0.29 44.07 14.36
CA LYS A 166 -0.16 45.21 13.55
C LYS A 166 0.10 46.53 14.29
N GLN A 167 -0.26 46.60 15.57
CA GLN A 167 -0.03 47.77 16.41
C GLN A 167 1.47 48.09 16.58
N ALA A 168 2.31 47.08 16.82
CA ALA A 168 3.76 47.28 16.94
C ALA A 168 4.39 47.76 15.63
N ARG A 169 3.92 47.26 14.48
CA ARG A 169 4.39 47.67 13.15
C ARG A 169 3.95 49.09 12.81
N GLU A 170 2.71 49.46 13.11
CA GLU A 170 2.21 50.82 12.92
C GLU A 170 2.96 51.82 13.80
N ALA A 171 3.27 51.44 15.05
CA ALA A 171 4.11 52.26 15.94
C ALA A 171 5.52 52.46 15.38
N LEU A 172 6.15 51.42 14.85
CA LEU A 172 7.48 51.49 14.24
C LEU A 172 7.49 52.38 12.97
N ILE A 173 6.43 52.29 12.16
CA ILE A 173 6.28 53.12 10.96
C ILE A 173 6.05 54.59 11.36
N ALA A 174 5.22 54.85 12.37
CA ALA A 174 4.98 56.20 12.89
C ALA A 174 6.22 56.82 13.53
N GLU A 175 7.05 56.02 14.20
CA GLU A 175 8.34 56.44 14.75
C GLU A 175 9.35 56.78 13.63
N LYS A 176 9.38 55.97 12.58
CA LYS A 176 10.23 56.22 11.41
C LYS A 176 9.84 57.50 10.67
N ILE A 177 8.53 57.72 10.48
CA ILE A 177 8.01 58.95 9.87
C ILE A 177 8.32 60.19 10.73
N ARG A 178 8.26 60.09 12.06
CA ARG A 178 8.67 61.18 12.96
C ARG A 178 10.15 61.51 12.83
N ASN A 179 11.02 60.50 12.83
CA ASN A 179 12.47 60.71 12.72
C ASN A 179 12.86 61.29 11.35
N ASP A 180 12.12 60.96 10.29
CA ASP A 180 12.34 61.51 8.94
C ASP A 180 11.81 62.97 8.79
N GLN A 181 11.02 63.48 9.75
CA GLN A 181 10.50 64.86 9.77
C GLN A 181 11.31 65.84 10.67
N GLU A 182 12.28 65.34 11.45
CA GLU A 182 13.18 66.16 12.29
C GLU A 182 14.54 66.47 11.62
N ILE A 183 14.68 66.23 10.31
CA ILE A 183 15.83 66.59 9.46
C ILE A 183 15.42 67.68 8.47
#